data_AF-A0A3C2BQN3-F1
#
_entry.id   AF-A0A3C2BQN3-F1
#
_cell.length_a   1.000
_cell.length_b   1.000
_cell.length_c   1.000
_cell.angle_alpha   90.00
_cell.angle_beta   90.00
_cell.angle_gamma   90.00
#
_symmetry.space_group_name_H-M   'P 1'
#
loop_
_entity.id
_entity.type
_entity.pdbx_description
1 polymer ?
#
loop_
_entity_poly.entity_id
_entity_poly.type
_entity_poly.pdbx_seq_one_letter_code
_entity_poly.pdbx_strand_id
1 'polypeptide(L)' 'MSELVLIAASGLAREVLTMVRASGQYDVVGVLDDDKEMAGITVDGAPVLGTID' A
#
# COMPACT_ATOMS: atom_id res chain seq x y z
N MET A 1 14.43 -7.16 -7.15
CA MET A 1 13.61 -6.42 -6.18
C MET A 1 12.30 -7.20 -6.08
N SER A 2 11.85 -7.53 -4.87
CA SER A 2 10.61 -8.30 -4.73
C SER A 2 9.43 -7.33 -4.67
N GLU A 3 8.32 -7.73 -5.28
CA GLU A 3 7.06 -6.99 -5.19
C GLU A 3 6.50 -7.09 -3.77
N LEU A 4 5.93 -5.98 -3.29
CA LEU A 4 5.28 -5.88 -1.99
C LEU A 4 3.88 -5.30 -2.14
N VAL A 5 2.90 -6.01 -1.56
CA VAL A 5 1.56 -5.49 -1.31
C VAL A 5 1.39 -5.31 0.19
N LEU A 6 0.93 -4.14 0.60
CA LEU A 6 0.59 -3.87 1.99
C LEU A 6 -0.89 -4.18 2.24
N ILE A 7 -1.22 -4.55 3.48
CA ILE A 7 -2.60 -4.78 3.91
C ILE A 7 -2.99 -3.69 4.91
N ALA A 8 -4.20 -3.15 4.76
CA ALA A 8 -4.80 -2.04 5.49
C ALA A 8 -4.15 -0.68 5.20
N ALA A 9 -4.86 0.20 4.49
CA ALA A 9 -4.50 1.56 4.10
C ALA A 9 -4.58 2.58 5.25
N SER A 10 -4.04 2.21 6.41
CA SER A 10 -4.07 2.98 7.64
C SER A 10 -2.97 4.05 7.73
N GLY A 11 -2.92 4.78 8.85
CA GLY A 11 -1.79 5.67 9.16
C GLY A 11 -0.44 4.95 9.19
N LEU A 12 -0.39 3.73 9.75
CA LEU A 12 0.83 2.92 9.81
C LEU A 12 1.32 2.51 8.42
N ALA A 13 0.41 2.31 7.46
CA ALA A 13 0.81 2.00 6.09
C ALA A 13 1.64 3.13 5.46
N ARG A 14 1.35 4.40 5.77
CA ARG A 14 2.13 5.56 5.29
C ARG A 14 3.56 5.56 5.84
N GLU A 15 3.71 5.20 7.11
CA GLU A 15 5.04 5.07 7.75
C GLU A 15 5.83 3.92 7.14
N VAL A 16 5.18 2.76 6.95
CA VAL A 16 5.80 1.59 6.30
C VAL A 16 6.20 1.90 4.87
N LEU A 17 5.35 2.56 4.08
CA LEU A 17 5.66 2.98 2.71
C LEU A 17 6.93 3.83 2.64
N THR A 18 7.07 4.80 3.56
CA THR A 18 8.26 5.64 3.66
C THR A 18 9.51 4.80 3.93
N MET A 19 9.44 3.89 4.91
CA MET A 19 10.57 3.03 5.30
C MET A 19 10.98 2.05 4.19
N VAL A 20 9.99 1.41 3.54
CA VAL A 20 10.24 0.45 2.45
C VAL A 20 10.91 1.14 1.26
N ARG A 21 10.40 2.30 0.85
CA ARG A 21 11.01 3.07 -0.26
C ARG A 21 12.43 3.52 0.07
N ALA A 22 12.67 3.99 1.29
CA ALA A 22 14.01 4.36 1.74
C ALA A 22 14.98 3.17 1.74
N SER A 23 14.49 1.96 2.01
CA SER A 23 15.32 0.74 1.99
C SER A 23 15.72 0.30 0.58
N GLY A 24 14.91 0.61 -0.44
CA GLY A 24 15.11 0.16 -1.83
C GLY A 24 15.02 -1.36 -2.04
N GLN A 25 14.57 -2.13 -1.04
CA GLN A 25 14.55 -3.60 -1.11
C GLN A 25 13.35 -4.14 -1.88
N TYR A 26 12.23 -3.39 -1.88
CA TYR A 26 10.95 -3.82 -2.44
C TYR A 26 10.40 -2.77 -3.39
N ASP A 27 9.66 -3.25 -4.38
CA ASP A 27 8.81 -2.43 -5.23
C ASP A 27 7.37 -2.51 -4.69
N VAL A 28 6.81 -1.38 -4.26
CA VAL A 28 5.46 -1.37 -3.67
C VAL A 28 4.43 -1.26 -4.78
N VAL A 29 3.69 -2.34 -4.99
CA VAL A 29 2.71 -2.45 -6.08
C VAL A 29 1.37 -1.82 -5.69
N GLY A 30 1.04 -1.81 -4.40
CA GLY A 30 -0.19 -1.22 -3.89
C GLY A 30 -0.52 -1.64 -2.47
N VAL A 31 -1.72 -1.26 -2.05
CA VAL A 31 -2.30 -1.58 -0.73
C VAL A 31 -3.65 -2.26 -0.94
N LEU A 32 -3.99 -3.24 -0.11
CA LEU A 32 -5.34 -3.82 -0.04
C LEU A 32 -6.07 -3.27 1.18
N ASP A 33 -7.35 -2.96 1.03
CA ASP A 33 -8.21 -2.48 2.11
C ASP A 33 -9.63 -3.01 1.92
N ASP A 34 -10.29 -3.39 3.00
CA ASP A 34 -11.66 -3.92 2.98
C ASP A 34 -12.71 -2.80 2.89
N ASP A 35 -12.33 -1.56 3.16
CA ASP A 35 -13.17 -0.41 2.88
C ASP A 35 -13.31 -0.19 1.36
N LYS A 36 -14.50 -0.48 0.84
CA LYS A 36 -14.84 -0.30 -0.58
C LYS A 36 -14.69 1.15 -1.05
N GLU A 37 -14.81 2.12 -0.15
CA GLU A 37 -14.61 3.54 -0.48
C GLU A 37 -13.14 3.86 -0.77
N MET A 38 -12.21 3.03 -0.29
CA MET A 38 -10.78 3.21 -0.50
C MET A 38 -10.29 2.70 -1.86
N ALA A 39 -11.06 1.86 -2.56
CA ALA A 39 -10.65 1.28 -3.84
C ALA A 39 -10.31 2.37 -4.88
N GLY A 40 -9.10 2.31 -5.45
CA GLY A 40 -8.60 3.29 -6.40
C GLY A 40 -8.07 4.60 -5.78
N ILE A 41 -8.24 4.82 -4.48
CA ILE A 41 -7.60 5.94 -3.77
C ILE A 41 -6.08 5.71 -3.72
N THR A 42 -5.32 6.79 -3.81
CA THR A 42 -3.86 6.75 -3.63
C THR A 42 -3.48 7.10 -2.19
N VAL A 43 -2.72 6.24 -1.53
CA VAL A 43 -2.16 6.46 -0.19
C VAL A 43 -0.65 6.59 -0.31
N ASP A 44 -0.16 7.81 -0.05
CA ASP A 44 1.27 8.13 -0.17
C ASP A 44 1.87 7.65 -1.50
N GLY A 45 1.18 7.89 -2.63
CA GLY A 45 1.61 7.46 -3.97
C GLY A 45 1.41 5.98 -4.31
N ALA A 46 0.96 5.13 -3.38
CA ALA A 46 0.60 3.74 -3.65
C ALA A 46 -0.92 3.61 -3.87
N PRO A 47 -1.40 2.94 -4.94
CA PRO A 47 -2.82 2.75 -5.16
C PRO A 47 -3.39 1.71 -4.19
N VAL A 48 -4.60 1.96 -3.69
CA VAL A 48 -5.40 0.91 -3.05
C VAL A 48 -6.06 0.07 -4.14
N LEU A 49 -5.68 -1.21 -4.20
CA LEU A 49 -6.07 -2.15 -5.24
C LEU A 49 -7.52 -2.64 -5.11
N GLY A 50 -8.15 -2.36 -3.96
CA GLY A 50 -9.49 -2.77 -3.62
C GLY A 50 -9.51 -3.80 -2.49
N THR A 51 -10.63 -4.53 -2.41
CA THR A 51 -10.86 -5.58 -1.43
C THR A 51 -10.22 -6.90 -1.86
N ILE A 52 -10.13 -7.86 -0.95
CA ILE A 52 -9.70 -9.25 -1.25
C ILE A 52 -10.88 -10.18 -1.57
N ASP A 53 -12.09 -9.63 -1.52
CA ASP A 53 -13.37 -10.31 -1.77
C ASP A 53 -13.70 -10.40 -3.27
#